data_AF-A0AAU2RUJ9-F1
#
_entry.id   AF-A0AAU2RUJ9-F1
#
_cell.length_a   1.000
_cell.length_b   1.000
_cell.length_c   1.000
_cell.angle_alpha   90.00
_cell.angle_beta   90.00
_cell.angle_gamma   90.00
#
_symmetry.space_group_name_H-M   'P 1'
#
loop_
_entity.id
_entity.type
_entity.pdbx_description
1 polymer ?
#
loop_
_entity_poly.entity_id
_entity_poly.type
_entity_poly.pdbx_seq_one_letter_code
_entity_poly.pdbx_strand_id
1 'polypeptide(L)'
;MGSPNDDVMGDEVYQPQGTDDREDEGVLDPEDTLSDRGSDPYEEGWSPPERPLAVEHQGTTAREQHEGESLDQRLAEERTDPALEELDADDRVGDLPGGQGEPLDAEVGADRAGRLVAPDEGAHEDAEKDMIAEDVGIDGGAASAEEAAVHRVPDEDDTLP
;
A
#
# COMPACT_ATOMS: atom_id res chain seq x y z
N MET A 1 -55.11 -32.27 16.31
CA MET A 1 -54.59 -31.39 15.25
C MET A 1 -54.16 -30.11 15.94
N GLY A 2 -52.85 -29.96 16.16
CA GLY A 2 -52.28 -28.74 16.71
C GLY A 2 -52.17 -27.71 15.61
N SER A 3 -52.70 -26.51 15.86
CA SER A 3 -52.38 -25.34 15.05
C SER A 3 -51.12 -24.71 15.64
N PRO A 4 -50.11 -24.37 14.82
CA PRO A 4 -48.89 -23.76 15.29
C PRO A 4 -49.17 -22.33 15.74
N ASN A 5 -48.62 -21.95 16.90
CA ASN A 5 -48.51 -20.55 17.30
C ASN A 5 -47.47 -19.88 16.38
N ASP A 6 -47.93 -19.16 15.37
CA ASP A 6 -47.10 -18.37 14.44
C ASP A 6 -47.01 -16.89 14.86
N ASP A 7 -47.31 -16.56 16.13
CA ASP A 7 -47.24 -15.20 16.67
C ASP A 7 -46.08 -15.02 17.65
N VAL A 8 -44.94 -15.69 17.43
CA VAL A 8 -43.65 -15.23 17.96
C VAL A 8 -43.05 -14.31 16.91
N MET A 9 -43.71 -13.16 16.72
CA MET A 9 -43.19 -12.08 15.89
C MET A 9 -41.87 -11.64 16.54
N GLY A 10 -40.81 -11.54 15.75
CA GLY A 10 -39.44 -11.25 16.21
C GLY A 10 -39.23 -9.83 16.74
N ASP A 11 -40.09 -9.37 17.65
CA ASP A 11 -39.97 -8.10 18.35
C ASP A 11 -39.16 -8.20 19.66
N GLU A 12 -38.94 -9.42 20.17
CA GLU A 12 -38.07 -9.73 21.31
C GLU A 12 -36.58 -9.83 20.97
N VAL A 13 -36.21 -9.74 19.69
CA VAL A 13 -34.81 -9.69 19.26
C VAL A 13 -34.31 -8.26 19.43
N TYR A 14 -33.23 -8.08 20.19
CA TYR A 14 -32.49 -6.82 20.41
C TYR A 14 -32.88 -5.73 19.41
N GLN A 15 -33.80 -4.85 19.81
CA GLN A 15 -34.02 -3.63 19.06
C GLN A 15 -32.79 -2.75 19.30
N PRO A 16 -32.13 -2.21 18.27
CA PRO A 16 -31.10 -1.21 18.49
C PRO A 16 -31.74 -0.13 19.36
N GLN A 17 -31.08 0.22 20.48
CA GLN A 17 -31.55 1.27 21.38
C GLN A 17 -31.88 2.50 20.54
N GLY A 18 -32.98 3.17 20.89
CA GLY A 18 -33.44 4.35 20.16
C GLY A 18 -32.34 5.40 20.06
N THR A 19 -32.51 6.35 19.15
CA THR A 19 -31.53 7.43 18.92
C THR A 19 -31.29 8.32 20.15
N ASP A 20 -32.07 8.17 21.21
CA ASP A 20 -31.96 8.92 22.47
C ASP A 20 -30.71 8.57 23.30
N ASP A 21 -30.03 7.45 23.03
CA ASP A 21 -28.82 7.02 23.77
C ASP A 21 -27.50 7.28 22.99
N ARG A 22 -27.52 8.15 21.96
CA ARG A 22 -26.30 8.52 21.21
C ARG A 22 -25.67 9.78 21.80
N GLU A 23 -24.80 9.59 22.78
CA GLU A 23 -23.95 10.69 23.32
C GLU A 23 -23.01 11.27 22.24
N ASP A 24 -22.77 10.52 21.15
CA ASP A 24 -21.89 10.89 20.02
C ASP A 24 -22.58 11.70 18.89
N GLU A 25 -23.82 12.14 19.05
CA GLU A 25 -24.56 12.84 17.97
C GLU A 25 -24.29 14.36 17.92
N GLY A 26 -23.44 14.86 18.82
CA GLY A 26 -23.03 16.26 18.96
C GLY A 26 -21.55 16.54 18.67
N VAL A 27 -21.10 17.77 18.97
CA VAL A 27 -19.67 18.08 18.92
C VAL A 27 -19.02 17.45 20.14
N LEU A 28 -17.96 16.66 19.93
CA LEU A 28 -17.25 15.97 21.01
C LEU A 28 -16.65 16.97 22.01
N ASP A 29 -16.75 16.64 23.29
CA ASP A 29 -16.16 17.43 24.36
C ASP A 29 -14.62 17.41 24.26
N PRO A 30 -13.93 18.44 24.78
CA PRO A 30 -12.46 18.50 24.74
C PRO A 30 -11.78 17.29 25.39
N GLU A 31 -12.40 16.65 26.38
CA GLU A 31 -11.89 15.44 27.03
C GLU A 31 -11.94 14.18 26.15
N ASP A 32 -12.80 14.18 25.13
CA ASP A 32 -12.96 13.11 24.15
C ASP A 32 -12.24 13.39 22.82
N THR A 33 -11.50 14.51 22.73
CA THR A 33 -10.70 14.85 21.54
C THR A 33 -9.24 15.07 21.91
N LEU A 34 -8.33 14.84 20.95
CA LEU A 34 -6.90 15.19 21.11
C LEU A 34 -6.63 16.70 20.95
N SER A 35 -7.68 17.53 20.86
CA SER A 35 -7.59 18.97 20.59
C SER A 35 -7.86 19.79 21.84
N ASP A 36 -6.79 20.21 22.54
CA ASP A 36 -6.88 21.13 23.68
C ASP A 36 -6.85 22.59 23.19
N ARG A 37 -7.94 23.02 22.55
CA ARG A 37 -8.06 24.40 22.00
C ARG A 37 -8.42 25.45 23.05
N GLY A 38 -8.70 25.06 24.30
CA GLY A 38 -8.98 25.98 25.40
C GLY A 38 -10.28 26.80 25.28
N SER A 39 -11.08 26.56 24.24
CA SER A 39 -12.40 27.14 23.97
C SER A 39 -13.48 26.06 23.99
N ASP A 40 -14.69 26.43 24.42
CA ASP A 40 -15.86 25.55 24.25
C ASP A 40 -16.16 25.41 22.75
N PRO A 41 -16.17 24.18 22.18
CA PRO A 41 -16.46 23.96 20.77
C PRO A 41 -17.84 24.48 20.33
N TYR A 42 -18.79 24.64 21.25
CA TYR A 42 -20.11 25.24 20.99
C TYR A 42 -20.09 26.76 20.93
N GLU A 43 -19.05 27.42 21.47
CA GLU A 43 -18.88 28.87 21.43
C GLU A 43 -18.05 29.36 20.22
N GLU A 44 -17.26 28.47 19.61
CA GLU A 44 -16.41 28.81 18.46
C GLU A 44 -17.22 28.86 17.16
N GLY A 45 -17.51 30.07 16.69
CA GLY A 45 -18.16 30.28 15.40
C GLY A 45 -17.27 29.86 14.23
N TRP A 46 -17.82 29.11 13.28
CA TRP A 46 -17.15 28.86 12.00
C TRP A 46 -17.02 30.17 11.21
N SER A 47 -15.79 30.61 10.96
CA SER A 47 -15.51 31.72 10.04
C SER A 47 -15.22 31.16 8.64
N PRO A 48 -16.11 31.35 7.66
CA PRO A 48 -15.86 30.91 6.30
C PRO A 48 -14.63 31.62 5.71
N PRO A 49 -13.96 31.01 4.72
CA PRO A 49 -12.86 31.66 4.01
C PRO A 49 -13.27 33.03 3.46
N GLU A 50 -12.45 34.06 3.69
CA GLU A 50 -12.69 35.44 3.19
C GLU A 50 -12.55 35.56 1.66
N ARG A 51 -12.26 34.46 0.98
CA ARG A 51 -12.02 34.38 -0.46
C ARG A 51 -12.53 33.04 -0.99
N PRO A 52 -13.03 33.01 -2.23
CA PRO A 52 -13.51 31.77 -2.80
C PRO A 52 -12.33 30.81 -3.05
N LEU A 53 -12.52 29.54 -2.70
CA LEU A 53 -11.52 28.48 -2.86
C LEU A 53 -11.66 27.83 -4.23
N ALA A 54 -10.53 27.48 -4.85
CA ALA A 54 -10.46 26.73 -6.10
C ALA A 54 -11.22 27.31 -7.31
N VAL A 55 -11.69 28.58 -7.26
CA VAL A 55 -12.38 29.21 -8.40
C VAL A 55 -11.47 29.37 -9.61
N GLU A 56 -10.17 29.51 -9.38
CA GLU A 56 -9.16 29.61 -10.44
C GLU A 56 -8.54 28.25 -10.78
N HIS A 57 -9.02 27.15 -10.18
CA HIS A 57 -8.53 25.81 -10.45
C HIS A 57 -9.13 25.26 -11.74
N GLN A 58 -8.37 24.40 -12.43
CA GLN A 58 -8.87 23.67 -13.59
C GLN A 58 -9.93 22.64 -13.14
N GLY A 59 -10.93 22.36 -13.98
CA GLY A 59 -11.98 21.39 -13.65
C GLY A 59 -13.21 22.01 -12.96
N THR A 60 -13.29 23.33 -12.87
CA THR A 60 -14.50 24.03 -12.41
C THR A 60 -15.60 24.08 -13.48
N THR A 61 -15.23 23.98 -14.77
CA THR A 61 -16.19 23.94 -15.89
C THR A 61 -16.43 22.52 -16.41
N ALA A 62 -17.60 22.27 -16.98
CA ALA A 62 -17.96 20.95 -17.55
C ALA A 62 -16.99 20.49 -18.67
N ARG A 63 -16.45 21.43 -19.45
CA ARG A 63 -15.45 21.14 -20.48
C ARG A 63 -14.15 20.65 -19.84
N GLU A 64 -13.65 21.36 -18.83
CA GLU A 64 -12.39 21.00 -18.18
C GLU A 64 -12.48 19.67 -17.43
N GLN A 65 -13.63 19.33 -16.84
CA GLN A 65 -13.83 18.01 -16.24
C GLN A 65 -13.80 16.89 -17.29
N HIS A 66 -14.31 17.14 -18.49
CA HIS A 66 -14.28 16.18 -19.58
C HIS A 66 -12.86 16.03 -20.18
N GLU A 67 -12.13 17.13 -20.30
CA GLU A 67 -10.75 17.14 -20.82
C GLU A 67 -9.75 16.61 -19.78
N GLY A 68 -10.01 16.85 -18.49
CA GLY A 68 -9.11 16.54 -17.39
C GLY A 68 -7.89 17.46 -17.35
N GLU A 69 -7.04 17.25 -16.35
CA GLU A 69 -5.72 17.85 -16.25
C GLU A 69 -4.68 17.00 -16.97
N SER A 70 -3.71 17.66 -17.59
CA SER A 70 -2.51 16.99 -18.09
C SER A 70 -1.61 16.53 -16.94
N LEU A 71 -0.74 15.56 -17.22
CA LEU A 71 0.25 15.09 -16.24
C LEU A 71 1.15 16.23 -15.76
N ASP A 72 1.61 17.09 -16.67
CA ASP A 72 2.48 18.22 -16.35
C ASP A 72 1.81 19.22 -15.40
N GLN A 73 0.51 19.45 -15.54
CA GLN A 73 -0.25 20.31 -14.65
C GLN A 73 -0.33 19.72 -13.24
N ARG A 74 -0.65 18.42 -13.13
CA ARG A 74 -0.70 17.72 -11.85
C ARG A 74 0.66 17.71 -11.14
N LEU A 75 1.75 17.55 -11.90
CA LEU A 75 3.12 17.62 -11.36
C LEU A 75 3.48 19.04 -10.91
N ALA A 76 3.00 20.07 -11.59
CA ALA A 76 3.26 21.46 -11.18
C ALA A 76 2.55 21.86 -9.88
N GLU A 77 1.47 21.15 -9.51
CA GLU A 77 0.74 21.34 -8.26
C GLU A 77 1.35 20.58 -7.08
N GLU A 78 2.18 19.57 -7.35
CA GLU A 78 2.84 18.76 -6.33
C GLU A 78 3.71 19.64 -5.41
N ARG A 79 3.58 19.42 -4.11
CA ARG A 79 4.43 20.01 -3.08
C ARG A 79 5.05 18.89 -2.26
N THR A 80 6.32 19.06 -1.90
CA THR A 80 6.99 18.16 -0.95
C THR A 80 6.20 18.10 0.35
N ASP A 81 6.00 16.88 0.85
CA ASP A 81 5.40 16.67 2.17
C ASP A 81 6.40 17.14 3.26
N PRO A 82 6.06 18.13 4.10
CA PRO A 82 6.96 18.61 5.15
C PRO A 82 7.32 17.51 6.16
N ALA A 83 6.46 16.49 6.37
CA ALA A 83 6.79 15.37 7.25
C ALA A 83 7.96 14.52 6.73
N LEU A 84 8.22 14.52 5.42
CA LEU A 84 9.36 13.85 4.82
C LEU A 84 10.67 14.65 4.95
N GLU A 85 10.60 15.97 5.18
CA GLU A 85 11.79 16.78 5.44
C GLU A 85 12.35 16.57 6.85
N GLU A 86 11.52 16.20 7.83
CA GLU A 86 11.92 15.99 9.23
C GLU A 86 12.58 14.62 9.50
N LEU A 87 12.60 13.72 8.52
CA LEU A 87 13.25 12.40 8.62
C LEU A 87 14.78 12.49 8.49
N ASP A 88 15.42 13.51 9.07
CA ASP A 88 16.88 13.73 9.12
C ASP A 88 17.68 12.59 9.81
N ALA A 89 17.02 11.50 10.19
CA ALA A 89 17.65 10.27 10.67
C ALA A 89 18.03 9.30 9.54
N ASP A 90 17.58 9.56 8.31
CA ASP A 90 17.94 8.77 7.13
C ASP A 90 19.30 9.23 6.57
N ASP A 91 20.16 8.28 6.19
CA ASP A 91 21.46 8.59 5.57
C ASP A 91 21.33 9.06 4.11
N ARG A 92 20.09 9.06 3.60
CA ARG A 92 19.69 9.53 2.26
C ARG A 92 20.35 8.75 1.13
N VAL A 93 20.92 7.58 1.45
CA VAL A 93 21.47 6.67 0.46
C VAL A 93 20.29 6.13 -0.36
N GLY A 94 20.47 5.89 -1.66
CA GLY A 94 19.40 5.41 -2.53
C GLY A 94 18.27 6.38 -2.90
N ASP A 95 18.06 7.47 -2.16
CA ASP A 95 16.93 8.41 -2.34
C ASP A 95 17.08 9.41 -3.49
N LEU A 96 18.23 9.45 -4.15
CA LEU A 96 18.47 10.42 -5.22
C LEU A 96 17.60 10.09 -6.45
N PRO A 97 16.78 11.02 -6.97
CA PRO A 97 16.04 10.81 -8.21
C PRO A 97 16.98 10.52 -9.38
N GLY A 98 16.82 9.35 -10.01
CA GLY A 98 17.72 8.87 -11.07
C GLY A 98 19.10 8.42 -10.58
N GLY A 99 19.28 8.24 -9.27
CA GLY A 99 20.47 7.64 -8.66
C GLY A 99 20.54 6.13 -8.89
N GLN A 100 21.61 5.51 -8.37
CA GLN A 100 21.84 4.06 -8.49
C GLN A 100 21.00 3.22 -7.52
N GLY A 101 20.12 3.86 -6.72
CA GLY A 101 19.41 3.20 -5.64
C GLY A 101 20.33 2.85 -4.46
N GLU A 102 19.78 2.06 -3.54
CA GLU A 102 20.52 1.56 -2.38
C GLU A 102 21.68 0.67 -2.79
N PRO A 103 22.85 0.77 -2.13
CA PRO A 103 23.92 -0.22 -2.25
C PRO A 103 23.38 -1.61 -1.93
N LEU A 104 23.57 -2.53 -2.86
CA LEU A 104 23.24 -3.94 -2.65
C LEU A 104 24.40 -4.64 -1.95
N ASP A 105 24.07 -5.54 -1.03
CA ASP A 105 25.07 -6.40 -0.40
C ASP A 105 25.52 -7.51 -1.36
N ALA A 106 26.61 -8.20 -1.02
CA ALA A 106 27.17 -9.29 -1.79
C ALA A 106 26.20 -10.47 -1.94
N GLU A 107 25.24 -10.64 -1.04
CA GLU A 107 24.20 -11.67 -1.07
C GLU A 107 23.03 -11.35 -2.01
N VAL A 108 23.09 -10.25 -2.76
CA VAL A 108 22.06 -9.90 -3.75
C VAL A 108 22.55 -10.20 -5.17
N GLY A 109 21.89 -11.15 -5.80
CA GLY A 109 22.15 -11.54 -7.18
C GLY A 109 21.49 -10.62 -8.20
N ALA A 110 22.23 -10.23 -9.25
CA ALA A 110 21.66 -9.51 -10.40
C ALA A 110 21.03 -10.46 -11.44
N ASP A 111 21.54 -11.69 -11.53
CA ASP A 111 21.07 -12.67 -12.51
C ASP A 111 19.97 -13.56 -11.91
N ARG A 112 18.83 -13.61 -12.58
CA ARG A 112 17.74 -14.51 -12.20
C ARG A 112 18.18 -15.98 -12.29
N ALA A 113 17.77 -16.79 -11.31
CA ALA A 113 17.90 -18.24 -11.39
C ALA A 113 16.90 -18.83 -12.38
N GLY A 114 17.32 -19.80 -13.20
CA GLY A 114 16.43 -20.53 -14.08
C GLY A 114 15.87 -21.80 -13.43
N ARG A 115 15.33 -22.67 -14.27
CA ARG A 115 14.79 -23.97 -13.85
C ARG A 115 15.94 -24.90 -13.46
N LEU A 116 15.87 -25.44 -12.25
CA LEU A 116 16.81 -26.44 -11.76
C LEU A 116 16.36 -27.86 -12.13
N VAL A 117 17.24 -28.63 -12.78
CA VAL A 117 16.99 -30.02 -13.19
C VAL A 117 18.03 -30.92 -12.56
N ALA A 118 17.58 -31.94 -11.84
CA ALA A 118 18.44 -32.96 -11.26
C ALA A 118 19.03 -33.88 -12.36
N PRO A 119 20.17 -34.54 -12.11
CA PRO A 119 20.83 -35.40 -13.12
C PRO A 119 19.96 -36.54 -13.69
N ASP A 120 18.97 -37.00 -12.93
CA ASP A 120 18.01 -38.04 -13.31
C ASP A 120 16.75 -37.49 -14.03
N GLU A 121 16.74 -36.19 -14.30
CA GLU A 121 15.64 -35.43 -14.92
C GLU A 121 14.31 -35.53 -14.17
N GLY A 122 14.32 -36.02 -12.91
CA GLY A 122 13.12 -36.33 -12.13
C GLY A 122 12.26 -37.47 -12.69
N ALA A 123 12.79 -38.24 -13.66
CA ALA A 123 12.06 -39.32 -14.34
C ALA A 123 12.78 -40.67 -14.28
N HIS A 124 14.08 -40.68 -13.94
CA HIS A 124 14.91 -41.87 -13.87
C HIS A 124 15.17 -42.33 -12.43
N GLU A 125 15.93 -43.42 -12.27
CA GLU A 125 16.33 -43.89 -10.94
C GLU A 125 17.42 -42.96 -10.38
N ASP A 126 17.19 -42.43 -9.17
CA ASP A 126 18.13 -41.54 -8.50
C ASP A 126 19.36 -42.30 -7.98
N ALA A 127 20.41 -42.26 -8.80
CA ALA A 127 21.72 -42.78 -8.46
C ALA A 127 22.56 -41.81 -7.63
N GLU A 128 22.18 -40.53 -7.58
CA GLU A 128 22.88 -39.49 -6.83
C GLU A 128 22.44 -39.54 -5.35
N LYS A 129 23.34 -39.20 -4.43
CA LYS A 129 23.02 -39.16 -3.00
C LYS A 129 22.95 -37.73 -2.51
N ASP A 130 23.60 -36.82 -3.22
CA ASP A 130 23.65 -35.40 -2.92
C ASP A 130 22.49 -34.65 -3.61
N MET A 131 21.98 -33.60 -2.97
CA MET A 131 20.92 -32.75 -3.52
C MET A 131 21.53 -31.71 -4.47
N ILE A 132 21.77 -32.13 -5.72
CA ILE A 132 22.35 -31.28 -6.77
C ILE A 132 21.39 -31.13 -7.95
N ALA A 133 21.49 -29.99 -8.64
CA ALA A 133 20.74 -29.72 -9.85
C ALA A 133 21.50 -28.73 -10.74
N GLU A 134 21.27 -28.81 -12.05
CA GLU A 134 21.80 -27.87 -13.04
C GLU A 134 20.71 -26.86 -13.43
N ASP A 135 21.09 -25.58 -13.50
CA ASP A 135 20.23 -24.53 -14.03
C ASP A 135 20.23 -24.59 -15.56
N VAL A 136 19.10 -24.99 -16.14
CA VAL A 136 18.91 -25.11 -17.60
C VAL A 136 18.23 -23.88 -18.22
N GLY A 137 18.21 -22.76 -17.49
CA GLY A 137 17.70 -21.47 -17.94
C GLY A 137 16.23 -21.21 -17.64
N ILE A 138 15.79 -20.00 -17.98
CA ILE A 138 14.42 -19.52 -17.75
C ILE A 138 13.46 -20.20 -18.72
N ASP A 139 12.33 -20.72 -18.22
CA ASP A 139 11.26 -21.20 -19.09
C ASP A 139 10.57 -20.02 -19.77
N GLY A 140 10.62 -19.97 -21.11
CA GLY A 140 10.43 -18.80 -21.97
C GLY A 140 9.00 -18.25 -22.04
N GLY A 141 8.40 -17.93 -20.91
CA GLY A 141 7.08 -17.29 -20.77
C GLY A 141 6.17 -17.91 -19.69
N ALA A 142 6.59 -18.98 -19.02
CA ALA A 142 5.79 -19.68 -18.02
C ALA A 142 6.32 -19.53 -16.58
N ALA A 143 7.42 -18.78 -16.38
CA ALA A 143 7.95 -18.54 -15.05
C ALA A 143 6.90 -17.84 -14.18
N SER A 144 6.61 -18.42 -13.02
CA SER A 144 5.71 -17.80 -12.05
C SER A 144 6.34 -16.53 -11.47
N ALA A 145 5.53 -15.70 -10.80
CA ALA A 145 6.06 -14.53 -10.08
C ALA A 145 7.11 -14.93 -9.02
N GLU A 146 6.95 -16.11 -8.42
CA GLU A 146 7.88 -16.64 -7.41
C GLU A 146 9.21 -17.05 -8.05
N GLU A 147 9.16 -17.76 -9.18
CA GLU A 147 10.36 -18.13 -9.94
C GLU A 147 11.09 -16.88 -10.47
N ALA A 148 10.33 -15.88 -10.91
CA ALA A 148 10.89 -14.61 -11.38
C ALA A 148 11.59 -13.79 -10.29
N ALA A 149 11.33 -14.08 -9.01
CA ALA A 149 11.91 -13.38 -7.86
C ALA A 149 13.24 -13.99 -7.38
N VAL A 150 13.59 -15.21 -7.80
CA VAL A 150 14.82 -15.89 -7.33
C VAL A 150 16.03 -15.47 -8.17
N HIS A 151 17.12 -15.10 -7.51
CA HIS A 151 18.37 -14.65 -8.13
C HIS A 151 19.56 -15.46 -7.62
N ARG A 152 20.60 -15.61 -8.46
CA ARG A 152 21.84 -16.27 -8.09
C ARG A 152 22.81 -15.27 -7.47
N VAL A 153 23.27 -15.61 -6.28
CA VAL A 153 24.38 -14.91 -5.63
C VAL A 153 25.68 -15.45 -6.24
N PRO A 154 26.58 -14.59 -6.75
CA PRO A 154 27.86 -15.04 -7.27
C PRO A 154 28.71 -15.62 -6.14
N ASP A 155 29.36 -16.76 -6.39
CA ASP A 155 30.33 -17.32 -5.46
C ASP A 155 31.60 -16.45 -5.39
N GLU A 156 32.35 -16.52 -4.29
CA GLU A 156 33.60 -15.75 -4.14
C GLU A 156 34.57 -16.01 -5.31
N ASP A 157 34.56 -17.24 -5.85
CA ASP A 157 35.40 -17.69 -6.96
C ASP A 157 34.90 -17.24 -8.35
N ASP A 158 33.62 -16.88 -8.49
CA ASP A 158 33.03 -16.38 -9.75
C ASP A 158 33.42 -14.92 -10.05
N THR A 159 34.01 -14.22 -9.07
CA THR A 159 34.39 -12.80 -9.19
C THR A 159 35.83 -12.54 -9.65
N LEU A 160 36.59 -13.59 -9.98
CA LEU A 160 37.96 -13.44 -10.50
C LEU A 160 37.99 -13.34 -12.04
N PRO A 161 38.70 -12.35 -12.62
CA PRO A 161 38.87 -12.23 -14.06
C PRO A 161 39.81 -13.29 -14.67
#